data_AF-A0A1X1RKZ8-F1
#
_entry.id   AF-A0A1X1RKZ8-F1
#
_cell.length_a   1.000
_cell.length_b   1.000
_cell.length_c   1.000
_cell.angle_alpha   90.00
_cell.angle_beta   90.00
_cell.angle_gamma   90.00
#
_symmetry.space_group_name_H-M   'P 1'
#
loop_
_entity.id
_entity.type
_entity.pdbx_description
1 polymer ?
#
loop_
_entity_poly.entity_id
_entity_poly.type
_entity_poly.pdbx_seq_one_letter_code
_entity_poly.pdbx_strand_id
1 'polypeptide(L)' 'MASPDTNKRVADHRARLRGQGLRPLQIWVPDTRSAEFAAEAHRQSALAAIADRESGDQDWVDDVSEFNDPDFDR' A
#
# COMPACT_ATOMS: atom_id res chain seq x y z
N MET A 1 27.35 9.58 0.51
CA MET A 1 27.00 10.04 1.86
C MET A 1 25.51 10.36 1.87
N ALA A 2 24.68 9.66 2.65
CA ALA A 2 23.25 9.97 2.72
C ALA A 2 23.09 11.40 3.27
N SER A 3 22.35 12.26 2.56
CA SER A 3 22.11 13.62 3.05
C SER A 3 21.45 13.54 4.44
N PRO A 4 21.92 14.34 5.41
CA PRO A 4 21.44 14.30 6.80
C PRO A 4 19.91 14.47 6.94
N ASP A 5 19.28 15.05 5.93
CA ASP A 5 17.83 15.23 5.83
C ASP A 5 17.06 13.91 5.66
N THR A 6 17.53 12.98 4.83
CA THR A 6 16.80 11.72 4.55
C THR A 6 16.70 10.84 5.79
N ASN A 7 17.78 10.70 6.55
CA ASN A 7 17.77 9.90 7.79
C ASN A 7 16.84 10.50 8.84
N LYS A 8 16.84 11.83 8.98
CA LYS A 8 15.93 12.55 9.87
C LYS A 8 14.48 12.35 9.45
N ARG A 9 14.16 12.53 8.15
CA ARG A 9 12.81 12.29 7.61
C ARG A 9 12.32 10.86 7.84
N VAL A 10 13.18 9.86 7.67
CA VAL A 10 12.83 8.46 7.94
C VAL A 10 12.58 8.23 9.44
N ALA A 11 13.37 8.86 10.31
CA ALA A 11 13.18 8.77 11.76
C ALA A 11 11.86 9.42 12.20
N ASP A 12 11.57 10.63 11.74
CA ASP A 12 10.35 11.38 12.05
C ASP A 12 9.10 10.63 11.54
N HIS A 13 9.17 10.06 10.33
CA HIS A 13 8.10 9.24 9.78
C HIS A 13 7.81 8.01 10.64
N ARG A 14 8.86 7.27 11.06
CA ARG A 14 8.71 6.12 11.96
C ARG A 14 8.18 6.51 13.33
N ALA A 15 8.57 7.67 13.87
CA ALA A 15 8.05 8.17 15.14
C ALA A 15 6.54 8.43 15.07
N ARG A 16 6.07 9.05 13.98
CA ARG A 16 4.63 9.26 13.73
C ARG A 16 3.86 7.94 13.64
N LEU A 17 4.37 6.96 12.90
CA LEU A 17 3.71 5.64 12.78
C LEU A 17 3.65 4.90 14.11
N ARG A 18 4.70 4.98 14.95
CA ARG A 18 4.67 4.40 16.31
C ARG A 18 3.62 5.06 17.20
N GLY A 19 3.45 6.38 17.09
CA GLY A 19 2.38 7.10 17.79
C GLY A 19 0.97 6.65 17.40
N GLN A 20 0.80 6.12 16.18
CA GLN A 20 -0.45 5.52 15.69
C GLN A 20 -0.60 4.03 16.10
N GLY A 21 0.31 3.50 16.94
CA GLY A 21 0.28 2.09 17.37
C GLY A 21 0.88 1.11 16.37
N LEU A 22 1.43 1.57 15.24
CA LEU A 22 2.03 0.72 14.23
C LEU A 22 3.47 0.36 14.59
N ARG A 23 3.88 -0.89 14.28
CA ARG A 23 5.25 -1.36 14.48
C ARG A 23 5.90 -1.70 13.14
N PRO A 24 7.10 -1.17 12.85
CA PRO A 24 7.81 -1.53 11.63
C PRO A 24 8.24 -3.00 11.66
N LEU A 25 7.89 -3.75 10.61
CA LEU A 25 8.36 -5.11 10.37
C LEU A 25 9.41 -5.08 9.25
N GLN A 26 10.57 -5.70 9.49
CA GLN A 26 11.59 -5.88 8.46
C GLN A 26 11.63 -7.34 8.05
N ILE A 27 11.26 -7.61 6.81
CA ILE A 27 11.29 -8.93 6.20
C ILE A 27 12.25 -8.93 5.02
N TRP A 28 12.81 -10.09 4.73
CA TRP A 28 13.55 -10.31 3.49
C TRP A 28 12.57 -10.75 2.40
N VAL A 29 12.63 -10.06 1.27
CA VAL A 29 11.83 -10.37 0.08
C VAL A 29 12.76 -10.79 -1.07
N PRO A 30 12.26 -11.56 -2.06
CA PRO A 30 13.00 -11.81 -3.30
C PRO A 30 13.40 -10.50 -3.99
N ASP A 31 14.37 -10.57 -4.91
CA ASP A 31 14.83 -9.39 -5.65
C ASP A 31 13.67 -8.77 -6.45
N THR A 32 13.23 -7.60 -6.00
CA THR A 32 12.08 -6.89 -6.55
C THR A 32 12.36 -6.26 -7.93
N ARG A 33 13.61 -6.33 -8.40
CA ARG A 33 14.00 -5.90 -9.76
C ARG A 33 13.98 -7.03 -10.77
N SER A 34 13.81 -8.28 -10.33
CA SER A 34 13.73 -9.42 -11.23
C SER A 34 12.40 -9.44 -11.99
N ALA A 35 12.41 -9.92 -13.23
CA ALA A 35 11.19 -10.11 -14.03
C ALA A 35 10.24 -11.13 -13.38
N GLU A 36 10.78 -12.15 -12.72
CA GLU A 36 10.01 -13.16 -11.98
C GLU A 36 9.22 -12.55 -10.82
N PHE A 37 9.82 -11.63 -10.06
CA PHE A 37 9.10 -10.92 -9.01
C PHE A 37 7.94 -10.10 -9.58
N ALA A 38 8.14 -9.42 -10.70
CA ALA A 38 7.08 -8.65 -11.35
C ALA A 38 5.93 -9.57 -11.81
N ALA A 39 6.25 -10.73 -12.39
CA ALA A 39 5.25 -11.72 -12.82
C ALA A 39 4.44 -12.27 -11.64
N GLU A 40 5.11 -12.65 -10.55
CA GLU A 40 4.42 -13.19 -9.36
C GLU A 40 3.65 -12.09 -8.62
N ALA A 41 4.18 -10.88 -8.49
CA ALA A 41 3.47 -9.75 -7.90
C ALA A 41 2.18 -9.43 -8.67
N HIS A 42 2.23 -9.46 -10.01
CA HIS A 42 1.04 -9.28 -10.84
C HIS A 42 0.02 -10.41 -10.61
N ARG A 43 0.47 -11.68 -10.64
CA ARG A 43 -0.39 -12.85 -10.39
C ARG A 43 -1.06 -12.78 -9.01
N GLN A 44 -0.30 -12.50 -7.96
CA GLN A 44 -0.82 -12.43 -6.59
C GLN A 44 -1.77 -11.24 -6.39
N SER A 45 -1.47 -10.09 -6.99
CA SER A 45 -2.37 -8.94 -6.98
C SER A 45 -3.71 -9.27 -7.64
N ALA A 46 -3.69 -9.99 -8.76
CA ALA A 46 -4.93 -10.43 -9.42
C ALA A 46 -5.74 -11.39 -8.55
N LEU A 47 -5.09 -12.33 -7.86
CA LEU A 47 -5.76 -13.24 -6.93
C LEU A 47 -6.37 -12.49 -5.73
N ALA A 48 -5.64 -11.53 -5.16
CA ALA A 48 -6.14 -10.70 -4.06
C ALA A 48 -7.37 -9.89 -4.48
N ALA A 49 -7.33 -9.25 -5.66
CA ALA A 49 -8.46 -8.47 -6.19
C ALA A 49 -9.70 -9.34 -6.45
N ILE A 50 -9.51 -10.60 -6.88
CA ILE A 50 -10.62 -11.55 -7.04
C ILE A 50 -11.19 -11.92 -5.67
N ALA A 51 -10.34 -12.26 -4.70
CA ALA A 51 -10.78 -12.66 -3.35
C ALA A 51 -11.50 -11.52 -2.60
N ASP A 52 -11.02 -10.29 -2.74
CA ASP A 52 -11.60 -9.11 -2.12
C ASP A 52 -13.00 -8.77 -2.69
N ARG A 53 -13.20 -9.04 -3.99
CA ARG A 53 -14.51 -8.89 -4.62
C ARG A 53 -15.55 -9.90 -4.11
N GLU A 54 -15.13 -10.99 -3.45
CA GLU A 54 -16.05 -11.93 -2.81
C GLU A 54 -16.44 -11.52 -1.38
N SER A 55 -15.70 -10.62 -0.72
CA SER A 55 -15.98 -10.19 0.66
C SER A 55 -16.90 -8.97 0.77
N GLY A 56 -17.14 -8.25 -0.32
CA GLY A 56 -17.96 -7.04 -0.35
C GLY A 56 -17.29 -5.78 0.24
N ASP A 57 -16.03 -5.91 0.70
CA ASP A 57 -15.27 -4.79 1.25
C ASP A 57 -14.94 -3.76 0.17
N GLN A 58 -14.63 -4.22 -1.06
CA GLN A 58 -14.39 -3.33 -2.20
C GLN A 58 -15.65 -2.54 -2.58
N ASP A 59 -16.84 -3.15 -2.55
CA ASP A 59 -18.10 -2.47 -2.84
C ASP A 59 -18.39 -1.39 -1.80
N TRP A 60 -18.08 -1.64 -0.52
CA TRP A 60 -18.19 -0.63 0.53
C TRP A 60 -17.20 0.52 0.35
N VAL A 61 -15.93 0.22 0.01
CA VAL A 61 -14.91 1.25 -0.27
C VAL A 61 -15.34 2.12 -1.46
N ASP A 62 -15.89 1.51 -2.52
CA ASP A 62 -16.36 2.22 -3.71
C ASP A 62 -17.59 3.10 -3.42
N ASP A 63 -18.46 2.70 -2.48
CA ASP A 63 -19.64 3.48 -2.03
C ASP A 63 -19.25 4.72 -1.19
N VAL A 64 -18.22 4.60 -0.35
CA VAL A 64 -17.77 5.70 0.52
C VAL A 64 -16.69 6.60 -0.10
N SER A 65 -16.19 6.26 -1.29
CA SER A 65 -15.15 7.03 -1.98
C SER A 65 -15.75 8.20 -2.78
N GLU A 66 -15.32 9.43 -2.48
CA GLU A 66 -15.76 10.67 -3.16
C GLU A 66 -15.55 10.67 -4.69
N PHE A 67 -14.65 9.83 -5.22
CA PHE A 67 -14.38 9.69 -6.65
C PHE A 67 -15.49 8.99 -7.44
N ASN A 68 -16.47 8.38 -6.78
CA ASN A 68 -17.60 7.68 -7.41
C ASN A 68 -18.91 8.50 -7.34
N ASP A 69 -18.85 9.74 -6.83
CA ASP A 69 -19.98 10.66 -6.80
C ASP A 69 -20.25 11.20 -8.22
N PRO A 70 -21.43 10.94 -8.83
CA PRO A 70 -21.74 11.39 -10.19
C PRO A 70 -21.77 12.92 -10.34
N ASP A 71 -21.77 13.68 -9.24
CA ASP A 71 -21.75 15.14 -9.25
C ASP A 71 -20.33 15.75 -9.11
N PHE A 72 -19.26 14.94 -8.97
CA PHE A 72 -17.89 15.44 -8.74
C PHE A 72 -17.30 16.23 -9.94
N ASP A 73 -17.84 16.05 -11.15
CA ASP A 73 -17.35 16.69 -12.39
C ASP A 73 -18.15 17.97 -12.78
N ARG A 74 -18.90 18.56 -11.84
CA ARG A 74 -19.69 19.78 -12.04
C ARG A 74 -19.21 20.96 -11.18
#